data_AF-A0A2V2GTL3-F1
#
_entry.id   AF-A0A2V2GTL3-F1
#
_cell.length_a   1.000
_cell.length_b   1.000
_cell.length_c   1.000
_cell.angle_alpha   90.00
_cell.angle_beta   90.00
_cell.angle_gamma   90.00
#
_symmetry.space_group_name_H-M   'P 1'
#
loop_
_entity.id
_entity.type
_entity.pdbx_description
1 polymer ?
#
loop_
_entity_poly.entity_id
_entity_poly.type
_entity_poly.pdbx_seq_one_letter_code
_entity_poly.pdbx_strand_id
1 'polypeptide(L)'
;MKSRVIALSAVAAGFVALFLTLGAYVSFIDIFSVIIASVFVVLPMYLDSLLGSVLAFLAGGVIAFLLGGANIFSLVWPSYLLFFGILPILNFIVAKKNFNKTAWFIIKLVWFLAVCAFLVFYYTAVMHLPVEYVFSIFGKEFDFSHVAGIEIIFYAVFGVLCVVFFLVYNQFVRLSQAYVNRVLARIIKK
;
A
#
# COMPACT_ATOMS: atom_id res chain seq x y z
N MET A 1 1.68 -30.10 1.68
CA MET A 1 2.09 -28.76 1.19
C MET A 1 0.90 -27.84 0.85
N LYS A 2 -0.09 -28.27 0.05
CA LYS A 2 -1.22 -27.40 -0.36
C LYS A 2 -2.07 -26.87 0.82
N SER A 3 -2.36 -27.69 1.82
CA SER A 3 -3.16 -27.28 3.00
C SER A 3 -2.52 -26.12 3.80
N ARG A 4 -1.20 -26.14 4.02
CA ARG A 4 -0.48 -25.07 4.72
C ARG A 4 -0.53 -23.74 3.95
N VAL A 5 -0.40 -23.80 2.63
CA VAL A 5 -0.51 -22.62 1.75
C VAL A 5 -1.92 -22.02 1.83
N ILE A 6 -2.96 -22.85 1.77
CA ILE A 6 -4.35 -22.41 1.88
C ILE A 6 -4.59 -21.74 3.23
N ALA A 7 -4.19 -22.38 4.33
CA ALA A 7 -4.35 -21.85 5.67
C ALA A 7 -3.63 -20.50 5.83
N LEU A 8 -2.37 -20.40 5.40
CA LEU A 8 -1.58 -19.19 5.51
C LEU A 8 -2.13 -18.05 4.63
N SER A 9 -2.67 -18.37 3.46
CA SER A 9 -3.33 -17.40 2.57
C SER A 9 -4.66 -16.91 3.14
N ALA A 10 -5.43 -17.78 3.79
CA ALA A 10 -6.67 -17.40 4.46
C ALA A 10 -6.40 -16.49 5.68
N VAL A 11 -5.39 -16.82 6.49
CA VAL A 11 -4.96 -15.97 7.62
C VAL A 11 -4.47 -14.61 7.10
N ALA A 12 -3.68 -14.61 6.03
CA ALA A 12 -3.23 -13.37 5.39
C ALA A 12 -4.40 -12.52 4.90
N ALA A 13 -5.37 -13.12 4.19
CA ALA A 13 -6.58 -12.44 3.73
C ALA A 13 -7.38 -11.84 4.90
N GLY A 14 -7.52 -12.58 6.00
CA GLY A 14 -8.22 -12.13 7.21
C GLY A 14 -7.57 -10.90 7.84
N PHE A 15 -6.24 -10.91 8.01
CA PHE A 15 -5.52 -9.76 8.56
C PHE A 15 -5.53 -8.56 7.61
N VAL A 16 -5.29 -8.78 6.32
CA VAL A 16 -5.46 -7.74 5.29
C VAL A 16 -6.83 -7.11 5.44
N ALA A 17 -7.87 -7.94 5.54
CA ALA A 17 -9.21 -7.43 5.59
C ALA A 17 -9.48 -6.60 6.85
N LEU A 18 -9.08 -7.12 8.01
CA LEU A 18 -9.21 -6.45 9.30
C LEU A 18 -8.57 -5.06 9.29
N PHE A 19 -7.32 -4.95 8.84
CA PHE A 19 -6.62 -3.67 8.86
C PHE A 19 -7.22 -2.69 7.86
N LEU A 20 -7.53 -3.11 6.63
CA LEU A 20 -8.14 -2.21 5.64
C LEU A 20 -9.54 -1.74 6.08
N THR A 21 -10.35 -2.61 6.69
CA THR A 21 -11.64 -2.20 7.26
C THR A 21 -11.45 -1.20 8.40
N LEU A 22 -10.48 -1.40 9.29
CA LEU A 22 -10.17 -0.43 10.36
C LEU A 22 -9.76 0.94 9.79
N GLY A 23 -8.89 0.96 8.77
CA GLY A 23 -8.49 2.20 8.11
C GLY A 23 -9.63 2.90 7.38
N ALA A 24 -10.57 2.13 6.84
CA ALA A 24 -11.74 2.69 6.17
C ALA A 24 -12.69 3.42 7.15
N TYR A 25 -12.74 2.98 8.41
CA TYR A 25 -13.59 3.59 9.45
C TYR A 25 -12.88 4.66 10.27
N VAL A 26 -11.56 4.59 10.42
CA VAL A 26 -10.79 5.50 11.28
C VAL A 26 -9.80 6.29 10.43
N SER A 27 -10.22 7.50 10.03
CA SER A 27 -9.48 8.36 9.08
C SER A 27 -8.05 8.67 9.50
N PHE A 28 -7.75 8.75 10.81
CA PHE A 28 -6.40 9.05 11.31
C PHE A 28 -5.38 7.90 11.09
N ILE A 29 -5.84 6.66 10.88
CA ILE A 29 -4.96 5.49 10.70
C ILE A 29 -5.05 4.87 9.31
N ASP A 30 -5.66 5.57 8.35
CA ASP A 30 -5.93 5.06 7.00
C ASP A 30 -4.64 4.59 6.29
N ILE A 31 -3.62 5.44 6.16
CA ILE A 31 -2.33 5.12 5.54
C ILE A 31 -1.61 4.04 6.33
N PHE A 32 -1.63 4.13 7.66
CA PHE A 32 -1.00 3.11 8.52
C PHE A 32 -1.61 1.73 8.29
N SER A 33 -2.93 1.67 8.17
CA SER A 33 -3.65 0.42 7.95
C SER A 33 -3.29 -0.21 6.60
N VAL A 34 -3.13 0.59 5.54
CA VAL A 34 -2.73 0.16 4.21
C VAL A 34 -1.30 -0.37 4.22
N ILE A 35 -0.39 0.33 4.89
CA ILE A 35 1.00 -0.10 5.07
C ILE A 35 1.04 -1.45 5.81
N ILE A 36 0.30 -1.58 6.91
CA ILE A 36 0.28 -2.81 7.71
C ILE A 36 -0.35 -3.97 6.91
N ALA A 37 -1.45 -3.73 6.21
CA ALA A 37 -2.09 -4.73 5.34
C ALA A 37 -1.11 -5.32 4.32
N SER A 38 -0.24 -4.48 3.73
CA SER A 38 0.79 -4.95 2.78
C SER A 38 1.78 -5.96 3.37
N VAL A 39 2.01 -5.94 4.70
CA VAL A 39 2.86 -6.91 5.40
C VAL A 39 2.19 -8.28 5.46
N PHE A 40 0.87 -8.34 5.58
CA PHE A 40 0.18 -9.61 5.65
C PHE A 40 0.10 -10.29 4.28
N VAL A 41 0.11 -9.52 3.19
CA VAL A 41 0.15 -10.05 1.81
C VAL A 41 1.39 -10.93 1.55
N VAL A 42 2.52 -10.68 2.24
CA VAL A 42 3.75 -11.47 2.03
C VAL A 42 3.76 -12.81 2.76
N LEU A 43 2.81 -13.08 3.67
CA LEU A 43 2.77 -14.32 4.45
C LEU A 43 2.86 -15.59 3.57
N PRO A 44 2.04 -15.75 2.50
CA PRO A 44 2.07 -16.99 1.70
C PRO A 44 3.35 -17.15 0.87
N MET A 45 4.10 -16.06 0.65
CA MET A 45 5.39 -16.09 -0.05
C MET A 45 6.47 -16.84 0.75
N TYR A 46 6.31 -16.98 2.08
CA TYR A 46 7.21 -17.79 2.89
C TYR A 46 7.25 -19.25 2.40
N LEU A 47 6.09 -19.79 2.00
CA LEU A 47 5.94 -21.12 1.41
C LEU A 47 6.11 -21.12 -0.12
N ASP A 48 6.76 -20.07 -0.65
CA ASP A 48 7.00 -19.88 -2.08
C ASP A 48 5.75 -19.78 -2.96
N SER A 49 4.58 -19.53 -2.36
CA SER A 49 3.30 -19.46 -3.06
C SER A 49 2.94 -18.04 -3.49
N LEU A 50 3.19 -17.74 -4.75
CA LEU A 50 2.75 -16.49 -5.39
C LEU A 50 1.21 -16.41 -5.43
N LEU A 51 0.57 -17.50 -5.86
CA LEU A 51 -0.88 -17.57 -5.99
C LEU A 51 -1.58 -17.37 -4.65
N GLY A 52 -1.04 -17.91 -3.56
CA GLY A 52 -1.57 -17.67 -2.22
C GLY A 52 -1.54 -16.20 -1.82
N SER A 53 -0.49 -15.48 -2.19
CA SER A 53 -0.32 -14.06 -1.89
C SER A 53 -1.25 -13.19 -2.73
N VAL A 54 -1.41 -13.51 -4.02
CA VAL A 54 -2.37 -12.84 -4.91
C VAL A 54 -3.81 -13.05 -4.43
N LEU A 55 -4.17 -14.28 -4.05
CA LEU A 55 -5.48 -14.56 -3.49
C LEU A 55 -5.70 -13.85 -2.15
N ALA A 56 -4.69 -13.79 -1.28
CA ALA A 56 -4.78 -13.04 -0.02
C ALA A 56 -4.98 -11.53 -0.26
N PHE A 57 -4.27 -10.98 -1.26
CA PHE A 57 -4.43 -9.59 -1.67
C PHE A 57 -5.84 -9.30 -2.17
N LEU A 58 -6.36 -10.10 -3.11
CA LEU A 58 -7.69 -9.92 -3.69
C LEU A 58 -8.80 -10.22 -2.70
N ALA A 59 -8.78 -11.38 -2.05
CA ALA A 59 -9.83 -11.78 -1.11
C ALA A 59 -9.87 -10.85 0.10
N GLY A 60 -8.72 -10.51 0.68
CA GLY A 60 -8.65 -9.57 1.80
C GLY A 60 -9.14 -8.17 1.40
N GLY A 61 -8.74 -7.69 0.22
CA GLY A 61 -9.21 -6.41 -0.32
C GLY A 61 -10.72 -6.39 -0.58
N VAL A 62 -11.28 -7.44 -1.19
CA VAL A 62 -12.73 -7.52 -1.49
C VAL A 62 -13.55 -7.64 -0.22
N ILE A 63 -13.18 -8.53 0.70
CA ILE A 63 -13.88 -8.68 1.99
C ILE A 63 -13.92 -7.34 2.70
N ALA A 64 -12.79 -6.66 2.75
CA ALA A 64 -12.69 -5.44 3.50
C ALA A 64 -13.38 -4.27 2.82
N PHE A 65 -13.40 -4.24 1.48
CA PHE A 65 -14.19 -3.27 0.72
C PHE A 65 -15.67 -3.43 1.03
N LEU A 66 -16.19 -4.67 1.07
CA LEU A 66 -17.57 -4.94 1.44
C LEU A 66 -17.85 -4.56 2.90
N LEU A 67 -16.97 -4.95 3.82
CA LEU A 67 -17.12 -4.65 5.26
C LEU A 67 -16.91 -3.17 5.58
N GLY A 68 -16.14 -2.44 4.78
CA GLY A 68 -15.92 -0.99 4.90
C GLY A 68 -17.02 -0.15 4.25
N GLY A 69 -18.18 -0.75 3.95
CA GLY A 69 -19.35 -0.08 3.39
C GLY A 69 -19.26 0.21 1.90
N ALA A 70 -18.41 -0.50 1.15
CA ALA A 70 -18.15 -0.27 -0.28
C ALA A 70 -17.79 1.20 -0.61
N ASN A 71 -17.15 1.87 0.35
CA ASN A 71 -16.87 3.29 0.26
C ASN A 71 -15.66 3.57 -0.67
N ILE A 72 -15.93 3.74 -1.95
CA ILE A 72 -14.94 4.11 -2.98
C ILE A 72 -14.30 5.50 -2.74
N PHE A 73 -14.89 6.32 -1.86
CA PHE A 73 -14.32 7.63 -1.49
C PHE A 73 -13.18 7.50 -0.50
N SER A 74 -12.98 6.34 0.14
CA SER A 74 -11.85 6.11 1.05
C SER A 74 -10.54 5.96 0.27
N LEU A 75 -9.50 6.66 0.71
CA LEU A 75 -8.12 6.55 0.18
C LEU A 75 -7.55 5.13 0.33
N VAL A 76 -8.06 4.36 1.28
CA VAL A 76 -7.57 3.03 1.66
C VAL A 76 -7.63 2.05 0.49
N TRP A 77 -8.75 1.97 -0.22
CA TRP A 77 -8.93 0.96 -1.27
C TRP A 77 -8.09 1.23 -2.52
N PRO A 78 -8.15 2.45 -3.10
CA PRO A 78 -7.36 2.74 -4.30
C PRO A 78 -5.86 2.65 -4.04
N SER A 79 -5.39 3.15 -2.90
CA SER A 79 -3.96 3.07 -2.55
C SER A 79 -3.50 1.62 -2.36
N TYR A 80 -4.27 0.80 -1.64
CA TYR A 80 -3.97 -0.61 -1.45
C TYR A 80 -3.93 -1.37 -2.78
N LEU A 81 -4.95 -1.20 -3.63
CA LEU A 81 -5.07 -1.91 -4.89
C LEU A 81 -4.05 -1.44 -5.93
N LEU A 82 -3.73 -0.15 -5.99
CA LEU A 82 -2.86 0.39 -7.03
C LEU A 82 -1.37 0.29 -6.68
N PHE A 83 -1.00 0.15 -5.41
CA PHE A 83 0.41 0.13 -5.05
C PHE A 83 0.72 -0.75 -3.84
N PHE A 84 0.20 -0.41 -2.66
CA PHE A 84 0.71 -0.98 -1.41
C PHE A 84 0.52 -2.49 -1.29
N GLY A 85 -0.63 -3.02 -1.72
CA GLY A 85 -0.87 -4.47 -1.72
C GLY A 85 -0.13 -5.21 -2.84
N ILE A 86 0.07 -4.57 -4.00
CA ILE A 86 0.70 -5.20 -5.17
C ILE A 86 2.23 -5.18 -5.08
N LEU A 87 2.84 -4.11 -4.54
CA LEU A 87 4.29 -3.93 -4.50
C LEU A 87 5.03 -5.13 -3.89
N PRO A 88 4.62 -5.70 -2.74
CA PRO A 88 5.30 -6.86 -2.17
C PRO A 88 5.23 -8.10 -3.07
N ILE A 89 4.13 -8.29 -3.79
CA ILE A 89 3.93 -9.39 -4.75
C ILE A 89 4.88 -9.24 -5.93
N LEU A 90 4.97 -8.05 -6.52
CA LEU A 90 5.89 -7.80 -7.63
C LEU A 90 7.35 -7.90 -7.20
N ASN A 91 7.70 -7.41 -6.01
CA ASN A 91 9.05 -7.58 -5.44
C ASN A 91 9.46 -9.06 -5.39
N PHE A 92 8.53 -9.94 -5.00
CA PHE A 92 8.78 -11.38 -4.98
C PHE A 92 8.99 -11.98 -6.39
N ILE A 93 8.18 -11.57 -7.37
CA ILE A 93 8.33 -12.02 -8.76
C ILE A 93 9.67 -11.58 -9.35
N VAL A 94 10.02 -10.31 -9.17
CA VAL A 94 11.28 -9.72 -9.67
C VAL A 94 12.48 -10.39 -9.02
N ALA A 95 12.42 -10.68 -7.71
CA ALA A 95 13.46 -11.42 -7.00
C ALA A 95 13.64 -12.84 -7.58
N LYS A 96 12.56 -13.55 -7.91
CA LYS A 96 12.63 -14.88 -8.55
C LYS A 96 13.20 -14.84 -9.96
N LYS A 97 12.94 -13.77 -10.72
CA LYS A 97 13.44 -13.60 -12.10
C LYS A 97 14.85 -13.01 -12.20
N ASN A 98 15.52 -12.75 -11.06
CA ASN A 98 16.85 -12.13 -10.98
C ASN A 98 16.98 -10.84 -11.83
N PHE A 99 15.91 -10.05 -11.86
CA PHE A 99 15.86 -8.84 -12.66
C PHE A 99 16.75 -7.73 -12.07
N ASN A 100 17.21 -6.80 -12.90
CA ASN A 100 18.11 -5.72 -12.48
C ASN A 100 17.49 -4.87 -11.36
N LYS A 101 18.15 -4.87 -10.20
CA LYS A 101 17.70 -4.18 -8.98
C LYS A 101 17.53 -2.68 -9.18
N THR A 102 18.42 -2.05 -9.96
CA THR A 102 18.38 -0.60 -10.21
C THR A 102 17.22 -0.24 -11.14
N ALA A 103 17.04 -0.99 -12.23
CA ALA A 103 15.92 -0.78 -13.14
C ALA A 103 14.58 -1.00 -12.42
N TRP A 104 14.47 -2.06 -11.62
CA TRP A 104 13.27 -2.30 -10.83
C TRP A 104 13.00 -1.16 -9.85
N PHE A 105 14.06 -0.63 -9.22
CA PHE A 105 13.92 0.48 -8.29
C PHE A 105 13.32 1.73 -8.94
N ILE A 106 13.79 2.09 -10.13
CA ILE A 106 13.26 3.22 -10.90
C ILE A 106 11.80 2.96 -11.28
N ILE A 107 11.47 1.76 -11.75
CA ILE A 107 10.09 1.40 -12.14
C ILE A 107 9.12 1.60 -10.98
N LYS A 108 9.43 1.06 -9.79
CA LYS A 108 8.53 1.20 -8.64
C LYS A 108 8.45 2.63 -8.10
N LEU A 109 9.52 3.43 -8.22
CA LEU A 109 9.52 4.84 -7.83
C LEU A 109 8.59 5.64 -8.76
N VAL A 110 8.77 5.51 -10.08
CA VAL A 110 7.92 6.17 -11.08
C VAL A 110 6.48 5.73 -10.92
N TRP A 111 6.24 4.44 -10.70
CA TRP A 111 4.89 3.91 -10.45
C TRP A 111 4.27 4.50 -9.19
N PHE A 112 5.01 4.61 -8.08
CA PHE A 112 4.52 5.25 -6.86
C PHE A 112 4.13 6.70 -7.09
N LEU A 113 5.00 7.48 -7.74
CA LEU A 113 4.74 8.88 -8.05
C LEU A 113 3.51 9.04 -8.96
N ALA A 114 3.37 8.16 -9.96
CA ALA A 114 2.20 8.12 -10.82
C ALA A 114 0.91 7.79 -10.05
N VAL A 115 0.96 6.84 -9.10
CA VAL A 115 -0.18 6.54 -8.23
C VAL A 115 -0.53 7.72 -7.35
N CYS A 116 0.44 8.39 -6.72
CA CYS A 116 0.19 9.59 -5.93
C CYS A 116 -0.46 10.70 -6.77
N ALA A 117 0.10 11.00 -7.96
CA ALA A 117 -0.46 12.00 -8.86
C ALA A 117 -1.88 11.62 -9.32
N PHE A 118 -2.11 10.34 -9.65
CA PHE A 118 -3.43 9.83 -10.02
C PHE A 118 -4.44 9.96 -8.88
N LEU A 119 -4.07 9.62 -7.64
CA LEU A 119 -4.96 9.75 -6.49
C LEU A 119 -5.33 11.20 -6.24
N VAL A 120 -4.36 12.12 -6.29
CA VAL A 120 -4.62 13.56 -6.18
C VAL A 120 -5.62 14.00 -7.27
N PHE A 121 -5.32 13.70 -8.54
CA PHE A 121 -6.20 14.03 -9.66
C PHE A 121 -7.61 13.42 -9.52
N TYR A 122 -7.71 12.15 -9.13
CA TYR A 122 -8.98 11.46 -8.98
C TYR A 122 -9.85 12.13 -7.91
N TYR A 123 -9.28 12.43 -6.74
CA TYR A 123 -10.05 13.04 -5.67
C TYR A 123 -10.39 14.51 -5.93
N THR A 124 -9.50 15.29 -6.55
CA THR A 124 -9.75 16.72 -6.79
C THR A 124 -10.56 16.99 -8.06
N ALA A 125 -10.23 16.35 -9.19
CA ALA A 125 -10.81 16.66 -10.48
C ALA A 125 -12.05 15.81 -10.82
N VAL A 126 -12.08 14.54 -10.38
CA VAL A 126 -13.20 13.63 -10.67
C VAL A 126 -14.23 13.65 -9.55
N MET A 127 -13.78 13.59 -8.30
CA MET A 127 -14.68 13.54 -7.13
C MET A 127 -15.02 14.93 -6.56
N HIS A 128 -14.47 16.01 -7.13
CA HIS A 128 -14.67 17.39 -6.71
C HIS A 128 -14.43 17.63 -5.21
N LEU A 129 -13.55 16.84 -4.57
CA LEU A 129 -13.17 17.08 -3.19
C LEU A 129 -12.24 18.28 -3.12
N PRO A 130 -12.39 19.16 -2.11
CA PRO A 130 -11.45 20.25 -1.92
C PRO A 130 -10.04 19.68 -1.72
N VAL A 131 -9.05 20.32 -2.31
CA VAL A 131 -7.62 19.98 -2.17
C VAL A 131 -7.26 19.82 -0.68
N GLU A 132 -7.80 20.68 0.17
CA GLU A 132 -7.65 20.64 1.64
C GLU A 132 -8.08 19.31 2.29
N TYR A 133 -9.07 18.60 1.74
CA TYR A 133 -9.50 17.29 2.25
C TYR A 133 -8.51 16.19 1.86
N VAL A 134 -8.00 16.23 0.62
CA VAL A 134 -7.00 15.28 0.10
C VAL A 134 -5.67 15.41 0.85
N PHE A 135 -5.36 16.62 1.33
CA PHE A 135 -4.11 16.93 2.01
C PHE A 135 -4.27 17.28 3.50
N SER A 136 -5.43 17.04 4.11
CA SER A 136 -5.67 17.29 5.55
C SER A 136 -4.69 16.58 6.48
N ILE A 137 -4.02 15.53 5.97
CA ILE A 137 -2.95 14.76 6.61
C ILE A 137 -1.67 15.60 6.79
N PHE A 138 -1.45 16.62 5.96
CA PHE A 138 -0.29 17.55 6.03
C PHE A 138 -0.56 18.82 6.84
N GLY A 139 -1.73 18.92 7.49
CA GLY A 139 -2.09 20.03 8.36
C GLY A 139 -3.05 21.02 7.68
N LYS A 140 -4.14 21.33 8.37
CA LYS A 140 -5.23 22.22 7.96
C LYS A 140 -4.86 23.72 7.93
N GLU A 141 -3.61 24.07 8.23
CA GLU A 141 -3.22 25.44 8.62
C GLU A 141 -2.45 26.22 7.56
N PHE A 142 -2.30 25.66 6.36
CA PHE A 142 -1.54 26.30 5.31
C PHE A 142 -2.44 27.16 4.41
N ASP A 143 -2.86 28.33 4.92
CA ASP A 143 -3.50 29.37 4.11
C ASP A 143 -2.42 30.10 3.28
N PHE A 144 -2.39 29.79 1.99
CA PHE A 144 -1.40 30.29 1.04
C PHE A 144 -2.00 31.20 -0.04
N SER A 145 -3.22 31.68 0.18
CA SER A 145 -4.04 32.44 -0.78
C SER A 145 -3.41 33.73 -1.33
N HIS A 146 -2.28 34.20 -0.77
CA HIS A 146 -1.64 35.48 -1.13
C HIS A 146 -0.23 35.37 -1.73
N VAL A 147 0.27 34.16 -2.03
CA VAL A 147 1.63 33.99 -2.58
C VAL A 147 1.58 33.51 -4.04
N ALA A 148 2.04 34.36 -4.97
CA ALA A 148 2.17 33.99 -6.37
C ALA A 148 3.18 32.83 -6.54
N GLY A 149 2.79 31.76 -7.23
CA GLY A 149 3.65 30.59 -7.48
C GLY A 149 3.66 29.54 -6.36
N ILE A 150 2.80 29.68 -5.33
CA ILE A 150 2.73 28.71 -4.23
C ILE A 150 2.35 27.30 -4.70
N GLU A 151 1.56 27.17 -5.75
CA GLU A 151 1.17 25.87 -6.30
C GLU A 151 2.39 25.06 -6.76
N ILE A 152 3.35 25.70 -7.43
CA ILE A 152 4.58 25.06 -7.91
C ILE A 152 5.43 24.60 -6.72
N ILE A 153 5.58 25.46 -5.71
CA ILE A 153 6.33 25.14 -4.48
C ILE A 153 5.65 23.98 -3.75
N PHE A 154 4.32 24.00 -3.65
CA PHE A 154 3.52 22.95 -3.03
C PHE A 154 3.69 21.61 -3.74
N TYR A 155 3.54 21.55 -5.06
CA TYR A 155 3.74 20.31 -5.83
C TYR A 155 5.18 19.81 -5.76
N ALA A 156 6.17 20.71 -5.71
CA ALA A 156 7.56 20.33 -5.52
C ALA A 156 7.80 19.71 -4.13
N VAL A 157 7.29 20.33 -3.06
CA VAL A 157 7.37 19.79 -1.68
C VAL A 157 6.63 18.47 -1.58
N PHE A 158 5.43 18.36 -2.15
CA PHE A 158 4.66 17.12 -2.19
C PHE A 158 5.43 16.01 -2.92
N GLY A 159 6.02 16.31 -4.07
CA GLY A 159 6.86 15.35 -4.80
C GLY A 159 8.04 14.85 -3.95
N VAL A 160 8.74 15.74 -3.25
CA VAL A 160 9.82 15.37 -2.32
C VAL A 160 9.31 14.47 -1.20
N LEU A 161 8.17 14.82 -0.57
CA LEU A 161 7.56 14.02 0.49
C LEU A 161 7.15 12.63 -0.01
N CYS A 162 6.57 12.52 -1.22
CA CYS A 162 6.26 11.24 -1.85
C CYS A 162 7.52 10.39 -2.05
N VAL A 163 8.62 10.98 -2.53
CA VAL A 163 9.89 10.26 -2.72
C VAL A 163 10.42 9.76 -1.37
N VAL A 164 10.46 10.60 -0.35
CA VAL A 164 10.91 10.23 1.00
C VAL A 164 10.04 9.11 1.57
N PHE A 165 8.72 9.27 1.51
CA PHE A 165 7.77 8.26 1.97
C PHE A 165 7.97 6.92 1.24
N PHE A 166 8.14 6.95 -0.08
CA PHE A 166 8.40 5.76 -0.87
C PHE A 166 9.68 5.03 -0.43
N LEU A 167 10.76 5.77 -0.17
CA LEU A 167 12.03 5.19 0.30
C LEU A 167 11.83 4.47 1.64
N VAL A 168 11.15 5.14 2.59
CA VAL A 168 10.82 4.58 3.91
C VAL A 168 9.94 3.34 3.77
N TYR A 169 8.85 3.43 3.00
CA TYR A 169 7.92 2.33 2.79
C TYR A 169 8.58 1.13 2.10
N ASN A 170 9.37 1.36 1.04
CA ASN A 170 10.08 0.30 0.35
C ASN A 170 11.09 -0.41 1.27
N GLN A 171 11.77 0.32 2.15
CA GLN A 171 12.64 -0.27 3.16
C GLN A 171 11.83 -1.06 4.20
N PHE A 172 10.70 -0.52 4.65
CA PHE A 172 9.78 -1.18 5.57
C PHE A 172 9.30 -2.53 5.01
N VAL A 173 8.81 -2.58 3.77
CA VAL A 173 8.35 -3.83 3.13
C VAL A 173 9.46 -4.89 3.11
N ARG A 174 10.69 -4.50 2.77
CA ARG A 174 11.85 -5.42 2.77
C ARG A 174 12.14 -5.98 4.16
N LEU A 175 12.14 -5.12 5.19
CA LEU A 175 12.38 -5.52 6.57
C LEU A 175 11.25 -6.42 7.09
N SER A 176 10.00 -6.05 6.82
CA SER A 176 8.81 -6.81 7.19
C SER A 176 8.80 -8.20 6.56
N GLN A 177 9.15 -8.33 5.27
CA GLN A 177 9.27 -9.63 4.63
C GLN A 177 10.36 -10.49 5.26
N ALA A 178 11.53 -9.92 5.57
CA ALA A 178 12.60 -10.64 6.26
C ALA A 178 12.18 -11.09 7.67
N TYR A 179 11.47 -10.23 8.40
CA TYR A 179 10.97 -10.53 9.74
C TYR A 179 9.91 -11.63 9.72
N VAL A 180 8.90 -11.52 8.85
CA VAL A 180 7.85 -12.54 8.66
C VAL A 180 8.47 -13.89 8.34
N ASN A 181 9.45 -13.93 7.44
CA ASN A 181 10.15 -15.17 7.11
C ASN A 181 10.88 -15.79 8.32
N ARG A 182 11.52 -14.97 9.18
CA ARG A 182 12.18 -15.46 10.40
C ARG A 182 11.18 -16.00 11.42
N VAL A 183 10.06 -15.32 11.63
CA VAL A 183 9.02 -15.74 12.56
C VAL A 183 8.37 -17.05 12.07
N LEU A 184 8.00 -17.10 10.80
CA LEU A 184 7.40 -18.30 10.21
C LEU A 184 8.38 -19.48 10.18
N ALA A 185 9.69 -19.26 10.05
CA ALA A 185 10.69 -20.32 10.17
C ALA A 185 10.73 -21.00 11.54
N ARG A 186 10.34 -20.30 12.60
CA ARG A 186 10.24 -20.87 13.95
C ARG A 186 8.97 -21.70 14.15
N ILE A 187 7.89 -21.34 13.46
CA ILE A 187 6.56 -21.95 13.62
C ILE A 187 6.35 -23.08 12.61
N ILE A 188 6.79 -22.88 11.37
CA ILE A 188 6.54 -23.77 10.23
C ILE A 188 7.88 -24.25 9.69
N LYS A 189 8.25 -25.50 10.00
CA LYS A 189 9.36 -26.19 9.33
C LYS A 189 9.00 -26.41 7.86
N LYS A 190 9.82 -25.88 6.95
CA LYS A 190 9.70 -26.06 5.50
C LYS A 190 9.83 -27.54 5.15
#